data_AF-A0AAV6CM95-F1
#
_entry.id   AF-A0AAV6CM95-F1
#
_cell.length_a   1.000
_cell.length_b   1.000
_cell.length_c   1.000
_cell.angle_alpha   90.00
_cell.angle_beta   90.00
_cell.angle_gamma   90.00
#
_symmetry.space_group_name_H-M   'P 1'
#
loop_
_entity.id
_entity.type
_entity.pdbx_description
1 polymer ?
#
loop_
_entity_poly.entity_id
_entity_poly.type
_entity_poly.pdbx_seq_one_letter_code
_entity_poly.pdbx_strand_id
1 'polypeptide(L)'
;MTEREEEMPPPSPIASGGRGRGLTLGLLIGLVVCAILAVSVALYAQKQISSLEQERDSAQRDNSRLMASSAASAANAAKVEQALAAARAERDDLAQLVVAVRQNPFPGKDVKDPALPPSITGKRREALMAAFALKQEKVPFKWGGRKKEEGLDSAGFAAVALATAGAVEKPEGATAKVLQAQLALSTEGEPQPGDLLFFDGGNVLLYLGGDNAVGMLPEGPVTKNGVIKGKGIGFKYLGYGAVKYE
;
A
#
# COMPACT_ATOMS: atom_id res chain seq x y z
N MET A 1 3.18 -125.79 -62.50
CA MET A 1 1.73 -126.07 -62.63
C MET A 1 1.14 -125.85 -61.26
N THR A 2 0.36 -124.82 -60.97
CA THR A 2 -0.50 -124.01 -61.84
C THR A 2 -0.86 -122.72 -61.08
N GLU A 3 -0.93 -121.60 -61.81
CA GLU A 3 -1.41 -120.28 -61.38
C GLU A 3 -2.93 -120.27 -61.08
N ARG A 4 -3.39 -119.24 -60.35
CA ARG A 4 -4.67 -118.49 -60.50
C ARG A 4 -4.73 -117.37 -59.44
N GLU A 5 -4.57 -116.10 -59.82
CA GLU A 5 -5.63 -115.09 -60.13
C GLU A 5 -6.63 -114.91 -58.98
N GLU A 6 -6.47 -113.89 -58.13
CA GLU A 6 -6.86 -112.45 -58.24
C GLU A 6 -8.36 -112.20 -58.04
N GLU A 7 -8.73 -111.51 -56.95
CA GLU A 7 -10.02 -110.80 -56.85
C GLU A 7 -9.92 -109.60 -55.87
N MET A 8 -10.12 -108.39 -56.41
CA MET A 8 -10.18 -107.10 -55.69
C MET A 8 -11.62 -106.80 -55.20
N PRO A 9 -11.79 -106.17 -54.02
CA PRO A 9 -13.02 -105.47 -53.66
C PRO A 9 -12.84 -103.93 -53.50
N PRO A 10 -13.95 -103.16 -53.43
CA PRO A 10 -14.16 -101.88 -54.16
C PRO A 10 -13.92 -100.59 -53.33
N PRO A 11 -14.03 -99.37 -53.91
CA PRO A 11 -13.50 -98.15 -53.29
C PRO A 11 -14.49 -97.31 -52.44
N SER A 12 -13.91 -96.62 -51.44
CA SER A 12 -14.32 -95.36 -50.74
C SER A 12 -15.31 -95.46 -49.55
N PRO A 13 -15.11 -94.66 -48.46
CA PRO A 13 -15.44 -93.24 -48.49
C PRO A 13 -14.46 -92.29 -47.78
N ILE A 14 -14.69 -91.01 -48.07
CA ILE A 14 -13.91 -89.81 -47.78
C ILE A 14 -13.83 -89.51 -46.27
N ALA A 15 -12.63 -89.21 -45.78
CA ALA A 15 -12.40 -88.66 -44.46
C ALA A 15 -12.96 -87.23 -44.36
N SER A 16 -14.07 -87.08 -43.66
CA SER A 16 -14.66 -85.79 -43.30
C SER A 16 -15.03 -85.80 -41.81
N GLY A 17 -14.40 -84.92 -41.03
CA GLY A 17 -14.91 -84.53 -39.72
C GLY A 17 -13.86 -84.56 -38.61
N GLY A 18 -13.31 -83.37 -38.27
CA GLY A 18 -12.51 -83.25 -37.05
C GLY A 18 -11.67 -81.99 -36.83
N ARG A 19 -11.64 -81.00 -37.75
CA ARG A 19 -10.75 -79.82 -37.59
C ARG A 19 -11.41 -78.53 -37.05
N GLY A 20 -12.67 -78.57 -36.61
CA GLY A 20 -13.42 -77.35 -36.24
C GLY A 20 -13.35 -76.93 -34.76
N ARG A 21 -12.98 -77.82 -33.82
CA ARG A 21 -13.08 -77.56 -32.36
C ARG A 21 -11.78 -77.08 -31.70
N GLY A 22 -10.61 -77.48 -32.19
CA GLY A 22 -9.32 -77.03 -31.65
C GLY A 22 -8.96 -75.60 -32.08
N LEU A 23 -9.32 -75.21 -33.30
CA LEU A 23 -9.02 -73.89 -33.87
C LEU A 23 -9.84 -72.77 -33.18
N THR A 24 -11.10 -73.06 -32.84
CA THR A 24 -12.00 -72.12 -32.16
C THR A 24 -11.61 -71.91 -30.69
N LEU A 25 -11.17 -72.97 -29.99
CA LEU A 25 -10.70 -72.87 -28.61
C LEU A 25 -9.36 -72.11 -28.51
N GLY A 26 -8.42 -72.35 -29.41
CA GLY A 26 -7.15 -71.62 -29.45
C GLY A 26 -7.32 -70.13 -29.74
N LEU A 27 -8.26 -69.78 -30.64
CA LEU A 27 -8.60 -68.38 -30.94
C LEU A 27 -9.25 -67.68 -29.74
N LEU A 28 -10.12 -68.37 -29.01
CA LEU A 28 -10.74 -67.85 -27.78
C LEU A 28 -9.70 -67.60 -26.67
N ILE A 29 -8.76 -68.53 -26.46
CA ILE A 29 -7.69 -68.35 -25.48
C ILE A 29 -6.78 -67.18 -25.88
N GLY A 30 -6.41 -67.07 -27.15
CA GLY A 30 -5.60 -65.96 -27.66
C GLY A 30 -6.28 -64.59 -27.47
N LEU A 31 -7.60 -64.51 -27.70
CA LEU A 31 -8.38 -63.29 -27.44
C LEU A 31 -8.45 -62.94 -25.96
N VAL A 32 -8.62 -63.93 -25.08
CA VAL A 32 -8.66 -63.71 -23.63
C VAL A 32 -7.31 -63.20 -23.12
N VAL A 33 -6.18 -63.79 -23.57
CA VAL A 33 -4.84 -63.32 -23.20
C VAL A 33 -4.60 -61.90 -23.72
N CYS A 34 -5.01 -61.61 -24.96
CA CYS A 34 -4.88 -60.27 -25.53
C CYS A 34 -5.71 -59.23 -24.76
N ALA A 35 -6.93 -59.60 -24.34
CA ALA A 35 -7.79 -58.74 -23.52
C ALA A 35 -7.16 -58.46 -22.13
N ILE A 36 -6.59 -59.48 -21.47
CA ILE A 36 -5.92 -59.31 -20.17
C ILE A 36 -4.70 -58.39 -20.30
N LEU A 37 -3.89 -58.54 -21.35
CA LEU A 37 -2.74 -57.67 -21.60
C LEU A 37 -3.17 -56.22 -21.88
N ALA A 38 -4.20 -56.02 -22.69
CA ALA A 38 -4.75 -54.69 -22.98
C ALA A 38 -5.27 -53.98 -21.71
N VAL A 39 -6.00 -54.71 -20.85
CA VAL A 39 -6.49 -54.19 -19.57
C VAL A 39 -5.33 -53.88 -18.62
N SER A 40 -4.30 -54.74 -18.56
CA SER A 40 -3.12 -54.51 -17.71
C SER A 40 -2.36 -53.26 -18.11
N VAL A 41 -2.17 -53.04 -19.41
CA VAL A 41 -1.54 -51.82 -19.96
C VAL A 41 -2.40 -50.59 -19.68
N ALA A 42 -3.72 -50.69 -19.85
CA ALA A 42 -4.64 -49.59 -19.56
C ALA A 42 -4.62 -49.19 -18.07
N LEU A 43 -4.60 -50.16 -17.15
CA LEU A 43 -4.49 -49.91 -15.71
C LEU A 43 -3.14 -49.29 -15.34
N TYR A 44 -2.05 -49.74 -15.97
CA TYR A 44 -0.73 -49.17 -15.76
C TYR A 44 -0.67 -47.71 -16.26
N ALA A 45 -1.24 -47.44 -17.44
CA ALA A 45 -1.34 -46.10 -18.01
C ALA A 45 -2.21 -45.19 -17.14
N GLN A 46 -3.38 -45.66 -16.67
CA GLN A 46 -4.24 -44.91 -15.74
C GLN A 46 -3.51 -44.56 -14.45
N LYS A 47 -2.78 -45.53 -13.86
CA LYS A 47 -2.00 -45.29 -12.63
C LYS A 47 -0.90 -44.25 -12.84
N GLN A 48 -0.19 -44.32 -13.97
CA GLN A 48 0.83 -43.31 -14.31
C GLN A 48 0.21 -41.93 -14.52
N ILE A 49 -0.89 -41.82 -15.26
CA ILE A 49 -1.60 -40.55 -15.49
C ILE A 49 -2.05 -39.93 -14.17
N SER A 50 -2.69 -40.70 -13.29
CA SER A 50 -3.12 -40.19 -11.99
C SER A 50 -1.96 -39.74 -11.11
N SER A 51 -0.81 -40.44 -11.15
CA SER A 51 0.38 -40.01 -10.41
C SER A 51 0.98 -38.71 -10.95
N LEU A 52 1.02 -38.54 -12.27
CA LEU A 52 1.49 -37.32 -12.92
C LEU A 52 0.54 -36.14 -12.69
N GLU A 53 -0.77 -36.37 -12.68
CA GLU A 53 -1.77 -35.36 -12.32
C GLU A 53 -1.60 -34.90 -10.88
N GLN A 54 -1.39 -35.84 -9.94
CA GLN A 54 -1.14 -35.52 -8.53
C GLN A 54 0.15 -34.71 -8.35
N GLU A 55 1.21 -35.07 -9.07
CA GLU A 55 2.48 -34.35 -9.07
C GLU A 55 2.31 -32.93 -9.64
N ARG A 56 1.67 -32.78 -10.80
CA ARG A 56 1.35 -31.48 -11.42
C ARG A 56 0.51 -30.61 -10.49
N ASP A 57 -0.51 -31.17 -9.85
CA ASP A 57 -1.37 -30.45 -8.91
C ASP A 57 -0.58 -29.99 -7.66
N SER A 58 0.34 -30.81 -7.17
CA SER A 58 1.22 -30.43 -6.06
C SER A 58 2.17 -29.30 -6.45
N ALA A 59 2.82 -29.40 -7.61
CA ALA A 59 3.70 -28.38 -8.13
C ALA A 59 2.97 -27.06 -8.40
N GLN A 60 1.73 -27.11 -8.91
CA GLN A 60 0.90 -25.91 -9.10
C GLN A 60 0.51 -25.25 -7.77
N ARG A 61 0.19 -26.04 -6.74
CA ARG A 61 -0.08 -25.50 -5.39
C ARG A 61 1.17 -24.85 -4.80
N ASP A 62 2.32 -25.49 -4.91
CA ASP A 62 3.57 -24.95 -4.38
C ASP A 62 4.01 -23.69 -5.11
N ASN A 63 3.89 -23.65 -6.44
CA ASN A 63 4.15 -22.45 -7.23
C ASN A 63 3.18 -21.31 -6.84
N SER A 64 1.89 -21.61 -6.66
CA SER A 64 0.90 -20.62 -6.20
C SER A 64 1.23 -20.07 -4.81
N ARG A 65 1.70 -20.92 -3.88
CA ARG A 65 2.14 -20.51 -2.53
C ARG A 65 3.39 -19.64 -2.58
N LEU A 66 4.37 -20.00 -3.41
CA LEU A 66 5.59 -19.21 -3.61
C LEU A 66 5.27 -17.84 -4.21
N MET A 67 4.37 -17.78 -5.20
CA MET A 67 3.89 -16.52 -5.78
C MET A 67 3.14 -15.65 -4.76
N ALA A 68 2.32 -16.24 -3.89
CA ALA A 68 1.64 -15.50 -2.83
C ALA A 68 2.64 -14.95 -1.79
N SER A 69 3.65 -15.74 -1.42
CA SER A 69 4.71 -15.34 -0.50
C SER A 69 5.61 -14.25 -1.08
N SER A 70 5.95 -14.32 -2.37
CA SER A 70 6.74 -13.30 -3.06
C SER A 70 5.95 -11.99 -3.19
N ALA A 71 4.65 -12.06 -3.51
CA ALA A 71 3.77 -10.89 -3.55
C ALA A 71 3.64 -10.21 -2.17
N ALA A 72 3.47 -10.99 -1.10
CA ALA A 72 3.45 -10.45 0.27
C ALA A 72 4.80 -9.81 0.65
N SER A 73 5.91 -10.43 0.26
CA SER A 73 7.25 -9.90 0.49
C SER A 73 7.49 -8.61 -0.29
N ALA A 74 7.03 -8.52 -1.55
CA ALA A 74 7.11 -7.32 -2.36
C ALA A 74 6.26 -6.18 -1.77
N ALA A 75 5.05 -6.47 -1.29
CA ALA A 75 4.20 -5.49 -0.61
C ALA A 75 4.86 -4.97 0.69
N ASN A 76 5.50 -5.85 1.46
CA ASN A 76 6.26 -5.45 2.64
C ASN A 76 7.48 -4.60 2.27
N ALA A 77 8.23 -4.99 1.24
CA ALA A 77 9.36 -4.21 0.74
C ALA A 77 8.93 -2.80 0.29
N ALA A 78 7.82 -2.68 -0.43
CA ALA A 78 7.26 -1.40 -0.85
C ALA A 78 6.87 -0.51 0.35
N LYS A 79 6.27 -1.08 1.40
CA LYS A 79 5.97 -0.35 2.65
C LYS A 79 7.24 0.14 3.35
N VAL A 80 8.28 -0.70 3.41
CA VAL A 80 9.57 -0.35 4.01
C VAL A 80 10.24 0.76 3.22
N GLU A 81 10.24 0.66 1.89
CA GLU A 81 10.80 1.70 1.01
C GLU A 81 10.05 3.03 1.17
N GLN A 82 8.72 2.99 1.22
CA GLN A 82 7.89 4.17 1.48
C GLN A 82 8.19 4.78 2.85
N ALA A 83 8.32 3.97 3.90
CA ALA A 83 8.68 4.43 5.23
C ALA A 83 10.08 5.04 5.28
N LEU A 84 11.05 4.44 4.57
CA LEU A 84 12.41 4.96 4.47
C LEU A 84 12.46 6.29 3.71
N ALA A 85 11.69 6.42 2.63
CA ALA A 85 11.56 7.66 1.88
C ALA A 85 10.93 8.78 2.73
N ALA A 86 9.88 8.45 3.51
CA ALA A 86 9.27 9.38 4.46
C ALA A 86 10.27 9.83 5.53
N ALA A 87 10.99 8.90 6.16
CA ALA A 87 11.99 9.19 7.18
C ALA A 87 13.17 10.03 6.65
N ARG A 88 13.62 9.77 5.42
CA ARG A 88 14.65 10.60 4.76
C ARG A 88 14.16 12.04 4.58
N ALA A 89 12.93 12.23 4.14
CA ALA A 89 12.39 13.57 3.96
C ALA A 89 12.23 14.32 5.29
N GLU A 90 11.75 13.65 6.36
CA GLU A 90 11.67 14.27 7.69
C GLU A 90 13.06 14.67 8.23
N ARG A 91 14.08 13.86 7.97
CA ARG A 91 15.47 14.19 8.33
C ARG A 91 15.97 15.40 7.55
N ASP A 92 15.64 15.51 6.26
CA ASP A 92 16.06 16.62 5.43
C ASP A 92 15.33 17.93 5.85
N ASP A 93 14.05 17.85 6.24
CA ASP A 93 13.32 18.98 6.84
C ASP A 93 13.97 19.44 8.17
N LEU A 94 14.33 18.49 9.05
CA LEU A 94 15.06 18.79 10.28
C LEU A 94 16.43 19.40 10.00
N ALA A 95 17.16 18.90 9.00
CA ALA A 95 18.46 19.45 8.61
C ALA A 95 18.32 20.90 8.13
N GLN A 96 17.31 21.20 7.32
CA GLN A 96 17.01 22.57 6.89
C GLN A 96 16.68 23.46 8.09
N LEU A 97 15.90 22.97 9.04
CA LEU A 97 15.59 23.68 10.29
C LEU A 97 16.86 23.98 11.10
N VAL A 98 17.76 23.01 11.27
CA VAL A 98 19.02 23.18 12.01
C VAL A 98 19.92 24.23 11.33
N VAL A 99 19.98 24.23 10.00
CA VAL A 99 20.72 25.25 9.24
C VAL A 99 20.11 26.63 9.45
N ALA A 100 18.77 26.75 9.37
CA ALA A 100 18.07 28.00 9.59
C ALA A 100 18.33 28.57 11.00
N VAL A 101 18.23 27.74 12.04
CA VAL A 101 18.51 28.12 13.43
C VAL A 101 19.95 28.62 13.61
N ARG A 102 20.93 28.03 12.92
CA ARG A 102 22.36 28.41 13.04
C ARG A 102 22.71 29.73 12.36
N GLN A 103 22.09 30.06 11.23
CA GLN A 103 22.53 31.19 10.41
C GLN A 103 21.92 32.53 10.83
N ASN A 104 20.67 32.54 11.29
CA ASN A 104 19.99 33.67 11.95
C ASN A 104 18.62 33.15 12.42
N PRO A 105 18.21 33.28 13.69
CA PRO A 105 16.89 32.81 14.11
C PRO A 105 15.82 33.49 13.27
N PHE A 106 14.84 32.70 12.83
CA PHE A 106 13.68 33.05 12.00
C PHE A 106 13.46 34.57 11.87
N PRO A 107 13.74 35.18 10.70
CA PRO A 107 13.63 36.63 10.54
C PRO A 107 12.24 37.15 10.91
N GLY A 108 12.18 38.45 11.21
CA GLY A 108 10.99 39.10 11.75
C GLY A 108 10.89 38.96 13.27
N LYS A 109 10.38 40.00 13.92
CA LYS A 109 10.09 39.96 15.37
C LYS A 109 8.79 39.21 15.59
N ASP A 110 8.68 38.47 16.70
CA ASP A 110 7.37 38.08 17.19
C ASP A 110 6.56 39.36 17.44
N VAL A 111 5.41 39.47 16.79
CA VAL A 111 4.53 40.63 16.92
C VAL A 111 3.38 40.31 17.88
N LYS A 112 2.78 41.35 18.42
CA LYS A 112 1.56 41.21 19.22
C LYS A 112 0.47 40.59 18.36
N ASP A 113 -0.30 39.68 18.96
CA ASP A 113 -1.42 39.03 18.28
C ASP A 113 -2.42 40.10 17.80
N PRO A 114 -2.74 40.12 16.49
CA PRO A 114 -3.72 41.07 15.98
C PRO A 114 -5.11 40.71 16.51
N ALA A 115 -5.93 41.75 16.74
CA ALA A 115 -7.34 41.53 17.06
C ALA A 115 -8.03 40.86 15.86
N LEU A 116 -8.71 39.73 16.09
CA LEU A 116 -9.44 39.06 15.03
C LEU A 116 -10.63 39.92 14.59
N PRO A 117 -10.77 40.22 13.28
CA PRO A 117 -11.93 40.90 12.74
C PRO A 117 -13.26 40.32 13.24
N PRO A 118 -14.29 41.14 13.48
CA PRO A 118 -15.61 40.65 13.87
C PRO A 118 -16.28 39.74 12.82
N SER A 119 -15.86 39.86 11.56
CA SER A 119 -16.33 39.01 10.45
C SER A 119 -15.90 37.55 10.57
N ILE A 120 -14.89 37.24 11.37
CA ILE A 120 -14.46 35.86 11.65
C ILE A 120 -15.28 35.33 12.82
N THR A 121 -16.15 34.35 12.57
CA THR A 121 -17.08 33.80 13.56
C THR A 121 -17.00 32.27 13.66
N GLY A 122 -17.71 31.69 14.63
CA GLY A 122 -17.84 30.24 14.81
C GLY A 122 -16.51 29.50 14.99
N LYS A 123 -16.46 28.26 14.49
CA LYS A 123 -15.29 27.37 14.58
C LYS A 123 -14.01 27.97 14.01
N ARG A 124 -14.10 28.79 12.95
CA ARG A 124 -12.95 29.51 12.40
C ARG A 124 -12.34 30.45 13.44
N ARG A 125 -13.18 31.18 14.17
CA ARG A 125 -12.73 32.04 15.28
C ARG A 125 -12.15 31.20 16.42
N GLU A 126 -12.79 30.10 16.77
CA GLU A 126 -12.34 29.18 17.83
C GLU A 126 -10.94 28.63 17.54
N ALA A 127 -10.65 28.22 16.30
CA ALA A 127 -9.34 27.69 15.94
C ALA A 127 -8.23 28.74 16.10
N LEU A 128 -8.50 29.97 15.68
CA LEU A 128 -7.55 31.08 15.83
C LEU A 128 -7.36 31.47 17.31
N MET A 129 -8.43 31.45 18.10
CA MET A 129 -8.35 31.64 19.55
C MET A 129 -7.56 30.51 20.22
N ALA A 130 -7.73 29.25 19.79
CA ALA A 130 -6.95 28.12 20.28
C ALA A 130 -5.45 28.28 19.96
N ALA A 131 -5.12 28.76 18.76
CA ALA A 131 -3.73 29.07 18.41
C ALA A 131 -3.14 30.15 19.33
N PHE A 132 -3.88 31.23 19.61
CA PHE A 132 -3.43 32.25 20.56
C PHE A 132 -3.34 31.71 22.00
N ALA A 133 -4.24 30.81 22.42
CA ALA A 133 -4.16 30.17 23.72
C ALA A 133 -2.87 29.33 23.86
N LEU A 134 -2.54 28.50 22.86
CA LEU A 134 -1.28 27.75 22.83
C LEU A 134 -0.05 28.67 22.91
N LYS A 135 -0.11 29.84 22.25
CA LYS A 135 0.94 30.86 22.35
C LYS A 135 1.04 31.47 23.74
N GLN A 136 -0.09 31.83 24.35
CA GLN A 136 -0.14 32.39 25.70
C GLN A 136 0.34 31.40 26.76
N GLU A 137 0.00 30.11 26.61
CA GLU A 137 0.50 29.01 27.44
C GLU A 137 2.02 28.79 27.30
N LYS A 138 2.65 29.36 26.26
CA LYS A 138 4.07 29.17 25.92
C LYS A 138 4.42 27.69 25.77
N VAL A 139 3.56 26.95 25.06
CA VAL A 139 3.80 25.53 24.76
C VAL A 139 5.21 25.37 24.17
N PRO A 140 6.05 24.45 24.68
CA PRO A 140 7.41 24.32 24.19
C PRO A 140 7.45 23.77 22.77
N PHE A 141 8.46 24.19 22.02
CA PHE A 141 8.77 23.56 20.75
C PHE A 141 9.32 22.15 20.97
N LYS A 142 8.77 21.17 20.25
CA LYS A 142 9.30 19.81 20.16
C LYS A 142 9.13 19.30 18.74
N TRP A 143 10.22 19.01 18.05
CA TRP A 143 10.19 18.39 16.72
C TRP A 143 9.42 17.05 16.76
N GLY A 144 8.44 16.87 15.88
CA GLY A 144 7.54 15.71 15.91
C GLY A 144 6.51 15.74 17.05
N GLY A 145 6.40 16.85 17.79
CA GLY A 145 5.48 17.01 18.91
C GLY A 145 4.01 17.15 18.46
N ARG A 146 3.13 16.35 19.05
CA ARG A 146 1.68 16.30 18.71
C ARG A 146 0.74 16.51 19.88
N LYS A 147 1.29 16.63 21.09
CA LYS A 147 0.53 16.82 22.32
C LYS A 147 1.05 18.07 23.01
N LYS A 148 0.16 18.98 23.37
CA LYS A 148 0.55 20.28 23.94
C LYS A 148 1.38 20.12 25.22
N GLU A 149 1.12 19.08 26.02
CA GLU A 149 1.80 18.80 27.29
C GLU A 149 3.26 18.36 27.09
N GLU A 150 3.57 17.74 25.95
CA GLU A 150 4.92 17.28 25.60
C GLU A 150 5.69 18.29 24.75
N GLY A 151 4.99 19.29 24.21
CA GLY A 151 5.48 20.22 23.19
C GLY A 151 5.00 19.88 21.79
N LEU A 152 5.03 20.90 20.92
CA LEU A 152 4.49 20.85 19.56
C LEU A 152 5.56 21.29 18.55
N ASP A 153 5.50 20.77 17.32
CA ASP A 153 6.15 21.40 16.18
C ASP A 153 5.14 22.27 15.41
N SER A 154 5.55 22.81 14.26
CA SER A 154 4.72 23.67 13.41
C SER A 154 3.39 23.00 12.99
N ALA A 155 3.45 21.77 12.49
CA ALA A 155 2.28 21.01 12.06
C ALA A 155 1.42 20.57 13.24
N GLY A 156 2.03 20.13 14.34
CA GLY A 156 1.33 19.74 15.56
C GLY A 156 0.59 20.92 16.20
N PHE A 157 1.20 22.10 16.23
CA PHE A 157 0.56 23.33 16.69
C PHE A 157 -0.69 23.66 15.86
N ALA A 158 -0.55 23.64 14.53
CA ALA A 158 -1.66 23.92 13.64
C ALA A 158 -2.79 22.90 13.83
N ALA A 159 -2.45 21.61 13.89
CA ALA A 159 -3.41 20.53 14.05
C ALA A 159 -4.16 20.58 15.39
N VAL A 160 -3.47 20.86 16.50
CA VAL A 160 -4.12 21.00 17.83
C VAL A 160 -5.04 22.21 17.87
N ALA A 161 -4.65 23.34 17.29
CA ALA A 161 -5.51 24.52 17.20
C ALA A 161 -6.78 24.24 16.38
N LEU A 162 -6.63 23.61 15.21
CA LEU A 162 -7.76 23.22 14.36
C LEU A 162 -8.65 22.15 15.01
N ALA A 163 -8.06 21.19 15.73
CA ALA A 163 -8.80 20.14 16.42
C ALA A 163 -9.65 20.68 17.58
N THR A 164 -9.17 21.73 18.26
CA THR A 164 -9.93 22.42 19.32
C THR A 164 -11.25 23.00 18.78
N ALA A 165 -11.27 23.43 17.52
CA ALA A 165 -12.47 23.91 16.82
C ALA A 165 -13.23 22.80 16.07
N GLY A 166 -12.79 21.54 16.16
CA GLY A 166 -13.37 20.41 15.44
C GLY A 166 -13.16 20.43 13.93
N ALA A 167 -12.19 21.19 13.42
CA ALA A 167 -11.86 21.22 11.98
C ALA A 167 -10.91 20.07 11.56
N VAL A 168 -10.22 19.46 12.52
CA VAL A 168 -9.36 18.28 12.33
C VAL A 168 -9.63 17.30 13.46
N GLU A 169 -9.94 16.05 13.15
CA GLU A 169 -10.29 15.06 14.18
C GLU A 169 -9.08 14.37 14.82
N LYS A 170 -7.98 14.20 14.06
CA LYS A 170 -6.82 13.39 14.46
C LYS A 170 -5.52 14.20 14.45
N PRO A 171 -5.31 15.11 15.41
CA PRO A 171 -4.11 15.93 15.46
C PRO A 171 -2.82 15.12 15.67
N GLU A 172 -2.91 13.92 16.26
CA GLU A 172 -1.77 13.04 16.54
C GLU A 172 -1.06 12.50 15.28
N GLY A 173 -1.78 12.39 14.16
CA GLY A 173 -1.24 11.93 12.89
C GLY A 173 -0.79 13.07 11.96
N ALA A 174 -0.92 14.32 12.38
CA ALA A 174 -0.70 15.46 11.49
C ALA A 174 0.80 15.67 11.22
N THR A 175 1.20 15.66 9.96
CA THR A 175 2.50 16.18 9.52
C THR A 175 2.25 17.29 8.51
N ALA A 176 3.26 18.11 8.22
CA ALA A 176 3.12 19.14 7.18
C ALA A 176 2.63 18.53 5.86
N LYS A 177 3.18 17.37 5.46
CA LYS A 177 2.77 16.64 4.26
C LYS A 177 1.35 16.09 4.33
N VAL A 178 0.94 15.54 5.47
CA VAL A 178 -0.43 15.03 5.66
C VAL A 178 -1.44 16.18 5.56
N LEU A 179 -1.18 17.30 6.23
CA LEU A 179 -2.04 18.48 6.18
C LEU A 179 -2.09 19.06 4.76
N GLN A 180 -0.93 19.14 4.08
CA GLN A 180 -0.83 19.62 2.71
C GLN A 180 -1.64 18.75 1.74
N ALA A 181 -1.59 17.43 1.89
CA ALA A 181 -2.35 16.49 1.07
C ALA A 181 -3.86 16.58 1.35
N GLN A 182 -4.26 16.70 2.62
CA GLN A 182 -5.66 16.80 3.02
C GLN A 182 -6.33 18.08 2.54
N LEU A 183 -5.61 19.21 2.57
CA LEU A 183 -6.16 20.53 2.24
C LEU A 183 -5.97 20.93 0.77
N ALA A 184 -5.36 20.06 -0.04
CA ALA A 184 -5.05 20.31 -1.45
C ALA A 184 -4.34 21.67 -1.66
N LEU A 185 -3.04 21.72 -1.36
CA LEU A 185 -2.21 22.93 -1.49
C LEU A 185 -2.54 23.72 -2.77
N SER A 186 -2.90 24.99 -2.60
CA SER A 186 -3.14 25.94 -3.67
C SER A 186 -2.14 27.09 -3.61
N THR A 187 -1.73 27.55 -4.79
CA THR A 187 -1.04 28.84 -4.99
C THR A 187 -1.93 29.86 -5.70
N GLU A 188 -3.14 29.47 -6.07
CA GLU A 188 -4.11 30.32 -6.73
C GLU A 188 -5.07 30.91 -5.70
N GLY A 189 -5.35 32.22 -5.81
CA GLY A 189 -6.22 32.95 -4.89
C GLY A 189 -5.50 33.50 -3.67
N GLU A 190 -6.29 34.00 -2.71
CA GLU A 190 -5.80 34.54 -1.45
C GLU A 190 -6.30 33.70 -0.26
N PRO A 191 -5.40 33.32 0.68
CA PRO A 191 -5.81 32.62 1.89
C PRO A 191 -6.77 33.47 2.71
N GLN A 192 -7.66 32.81 3.44
CA GLN A 192 -8.57 33.44 4.39
C GLN A 192 -8.09 33.19 5.82
N PRO A 193 -8.32 34.12 6.77
CA PRO A 193 -7.93 33.89 8.17
C PRO A 193 -8.44 32.54 8.70
N GLY A 194 -7.55 31.73 9.27
CA GLY A 194 -7.79 30.34 9.67
C GLY A 194 -7.17 29.30 8.73
N ASP A 195 -6.93 29.64 7.47
CA ASP A 195 -6.29 28.73 6.51
C ASP A 195 -4.83 28.42 6.89
N LEU A 196 -4.32 27.27 6.45
CA LEU A 196 -2.94 26.89 6.71
C LEU A 196 -2.03 27.42 5.61
N LEU A 197 -0.95 28.07 6.01
CA LEU A 197 0.16 28.46 5.14
C LEU A 197 1.26 27.42 5.24
N PHE A 198 1.74 26.96 4.08
CA PHE A 198 2.80 25.97 3.97
C PHE A 198 4.09 26.61 3.49
N PHE A 199 5.20 26.19 4.08
CA PHE A 199 6.53 26.67 3.76
C PHE A 199 7.48 25.49 3.57
N ASP A 200 8.63 25.73 2.96
CA ASP A 200 9.70 24.74 2.90
C ASP A 200 10.25 24.39 4.30
N GLY A 201 11.02 23.31 4.39
CA GLY A 201 11.47 22.74 5.66
C GLY A 201 10.34 22.20 6.54
N GLY A 202 9.15 21.96 5.96
CA GLY A 202 8.01 21.38 6.67
C GLY A 202 7.31 22.34 7.64
N ASN A 203 7.43 23.65 7.45
CA ASN A 203 6.79 24.62 8.35
C ASN A 203 5.33 24.91 7.95
N VAL A 204 4.47 25.01 8.96
CA VAL A 204 3.03 25.26 8.82
C VAL A 204 2.60 26.32 9.82
N LEU A 205 1.89 27.35 9.36
CA LEU A 205 1.35 28.42 10.22
C LEU A 205 -0.13 28.66 9.87
N LEU A 206 -0.94 29.12 10.84
CA LEU A 206 -2.31 29.57 10.59
C LEU A 206 -2.31 31.02 10.14
N TYR A 207 -2.99 31.30 9.02
CA TYR A 207 -3.13 32.65 8.49
C TYR A 207 -4.07 33.49 9.36
N LEU A 208 -3.70 34.74 9.60
CA LEU A 208 -4.49 35.71 10.37
C LEU A 208 -5.08 36.82 9.51
N GLY A 209 -4.72 36.90 8.23
CA GLY A 209 -5.05 38.04 7.37
C GLY A 209 -3.93 39.08 7.31
N GLY A 210 -3.92 39.87 6.23
CA GLY A 210 -3.00 41.00 6.08
C GLY A 210 -1.52 40.60 6.14
N ASP A 211 -1.17 39.44 5.59
CA ASP A 211 0.19 38.89 5.61
C ASP A 211 0.73 38.54 7.02
N ASN A 212 -0.17 38.28 7.97
CA ASN A 212 0.15 37.83 9.32
C ASN A 212 -0.19 36.36 9.49
N ALA A 213 0.59 35.64 10.30
CA ALA A 213 0.31 34.26 10.67
C ALA A 213 0.77 33.94 12.09
N VAL A 214 0.08 33.01 12.74
CA VAL A 214 0.45 32.46 14.06
C VAL A 214 0.85 31.00 13.89
N GLY A 215 1.87 30.56 14.61
CA GLY A 215 2.30 29.18 14.55
C GLY A 215 3.38 28.86 15.57
N MET A 216 4.04 27.73 15.34
CA MET A 216 5.13 27.25 16.16
C MET A 216 6.40 27.18 15.31
N LEU A 217 7.45 27.85 15.79
CA LEU A 217 8.81 27.80 15.26
C LEU A 217 9.75 27.26 16.36
N PRO A 218 11.02 26.92 16.06
CA PRO A 218 11.96 26.49 17.09
C PRO A 218 12.22 27.48 18.23
N GLU A 219 11.92 28.77 18.03
CA GLU A 219 11.93 29.80 19.07
C GLU A 219 10.70 29.76 20.00
N GLY A 220 9.73 28.89 19.71
CA GLY A 220 8.46 28.75 20.41
C GLY A 220 7.25 29.22 19.57
N PRO A 221 6.09 29.38 20.21
CA PRO A 221 4.89 29.84 19.53
C PRO A 221 5.00 31.35 19.27
N VAL A 222 4.75 31.75 18.03
CA VAL A 222 4.97 33.13 17.55
C VAL A 222 3.87 33.59 16.61
N THR A 223 3.74 34.90 16.51
CA THR A 223 2.97 35.59 15.48
C THR A 223 3.95 36.40 14.63
N LYS A 224 3.92 36.20 13.33
CA LYS A 224 4.86 36.81 12.38
C LYS A 224 4.08 37.57 11.31
N ASN A 225 4.66 38.66 10.82
CA ASN A 225 4.14 39.45 9.71
C ASN A 225 5.04 39.28 8.48
N GLY A 226 4.54 39.66 7.30
CA GLY A 226 5.32 39.62 6.07
C GLY A 226 5.64 38.19 5.60
N VAL A 227 4.83 37.20 6.00
CA VAL A 227 5.15 35.78 5.83
C VAL A 227 4.98 35.29 4.38
N ILE A 228 4.11 35.94 3.60
CA ILE A 228 3.85 35.67 2.18
C ILE A 228 4.68 36.60 1.29
N LYS A 229 4.66 37.92 1.55
CA LYS A 229 5.23 38.92 0.61
C LYS A 229 6.69 39.33 0.89
N GLY A 230 7.31 38.84 1.97
CA GLY A 230 8.66 39.25 2.40
C GLY A 230 9.63 38.08 2.64
N LYS A 231 10.76 38.36 3.31
CA LYS A 231 11.65 37.30 3.85
C LYS A 231 11.04 36.56 5.04
N GLY A 232 9.82 36.95 5.46
CA GLY A 232 8.96 36.27 6.41
C GLY A 232 9.71 35.66 7.59
N ILE A 233 9.49 34.37 7.77
CA ILE A 233 10.08 33.51 8.80
C ILE A 233 11.38 32.82 8.35
N GLY A 234 11.98 33.22 7.24
CA GLY A 234 13.21 32.60 6.72
C GLY A 234 12.99 31.28 5.99
N PHE A 235 11.73 30.92 5.76
CA PHE A 235 11.30 29.80 4.94
C PHE A 235 10.56 30.32 3.70
N LYS A 236 10.73 29.62 2.59
CA LYS A 236 10.05 29.90 1.33
C LYS A 236 8.59 29.50 1.46
N TYR A 237 7.69 30.47 1.23
CA TYR A 237 6.26 30.21 1.11
C TYR A 237 5.97 29.31 -0.11
N LEU A 238 5.22 28.24 0.10
CA LEU A 238 4.86 27.24 -0.92
C LEU A 238 3.42 27.39 -1.41
N GLY A 239 2.52 27.92 -0.57
CA GLY A 239 1.09 28.02 -0.86
C GLY A 239 0.25 27.88 0.42
N TYR A 240 -1.07 27.80 0.24
CA TYR A 240 -2.01 27.65 1.35
C TYR A 240 -2.97 26.47 1.15
N GLY A 241 -3.54 25.97 2.24
CA GLY A 241 -4.61 24.99 2.25
C GLY A 241 -5.85 25.59 2.91
N ALA A 242 -6.96 25.61 2.18
CA ALA A 242 -8.23 26.16 2.66
C ALA A 242 -8.85 25.20 3.68
N VAL A 243 -9.04 25.68 4.92
CA VAL A 243 -9.59 24.85 6.00
C VAL A 243 -11.12 24.93 5.98
N LYS A 244 -11.77 23.76 6.04
CA LYS A 244 -13.22 23.66 6.19
C LYS A 244 -13.59 23.71 7.67
N TYR A 245 -14.48 24.64 7.99
CA TYR A 245 -15.05 24.81 9.32
C TYR A 245 -16.54 24.51 9.21
N GLU A 246 -16.90 23.24 9.33
CA GLU A 246 -18.29 22.75 9.25
C GLU A 246 -19.05 22.98 10.55
#